data_AF-A0A3R9XIK5-F1
#
_entry.id   AF-A0A3R9XIK5-F1
#
_cell.length_a   1.000
_cell.length_b   1.000
_cell.length_c   1.000
_cell.angle_alpha   90.00
_cell.angle_beta   90.00
_cell.angle_gamma   90.00
#
_symmetry.space_group_name_H-M   'P 1'
#
loop_
_entity.id
_entity.type
_entity.pdbx_description
1 polymer ?
#
loop_
_entity_poly.entity_id
_entity_poly.type
_entity_poly.pdbx_seq_one_letter_code
_entity_poly.pdbx_strand_id
1 'polypeptide(L)'
;GGAAPPPAAGNQGGAAAPQGPPWRAGYQPDVVVHYAQRRLAALGSGNPCTLKGQWREGVIDAATEASLICYQRAVMADDKTTRALTATDKPLGTLGRATLASLWMQGVTAGKLTSGSRNFEVTQLDAALRWASQATISDADLQADRAFAQLGVNYFTSGGRNAAATPYDAKMRAKVEEYQRQVQLPVTGVADSRTINALLGGSVNGTGRPGR
;
A
#
# COMPACT_ATOMS: atom_id res chain seq x y z
N GLY A 1 50.58 43.10 9.03
CA GLY A 1 50.11 41.70 9.09
C GLY A 1 48.77 41.68 9.79
N GLY A 2 47.80 40.94 9.24
CA GLY A 2 46.47 40.77 9.82
C GLY A 2 45.40 40.69 8.74
N ALA A 3 45.40 39.62 7.94
CA ALA A 3 44.31 39.33 7.03
C ALA A 3 43.06 38.96 7.84
N ALA A 4 41.90 39.51 7.46
CA ALA A 4 40.61 39.12 8.03
C ALA A 4 40.36 37.62 7.79
N PRO A 5 39.74 36.91 8.75
CA PRO A 5 39.42 35.50 8.58
C PRO A 5 38.39 35.33 7.44
N PRO A 6 38.48 34.25 6.65
CA PRO A 6 37.50 33.98 5.61
C PRO A 6 36.11 33.76 6.23
N PRO A 7 35.03 34.15 5.55
CA PRO A 7 33.68 33.86 6.02
C PRO A 7 33.51 32.35 6.13
N ALA A 8 32.98 31.90 7.27
CA ALA A 8 32.67 30.51 7.52
C ALA A 8 31.81 29.97 6.37
N ALA A 9 32.27 28.89 5.76
CA ALA A 9 31.50 28.14 4.79
C ALA A 9 30.13 27.81 5.43
N GLY A 10 29.07 28.36 4.83
CA GLY A 10 27.71 28.05 5.25
C GLY A 10 27.52 26.54 5.28
N ASN A 11 27.15 26.02 6.44
CA ASN A 11 26.63 24.67 6.57
C ASN A 11 25.48 24.55 5.56
N GLN A 12 25.74 23.84 4.45
CA GLN A 12 24.70 23.41 3.55
C GLN A 12 23.82 22.46 4.37
N GLY A 13 22.69 22.97 4.85
CA GLY A 13 21.69 22.18 5.56
C GLY A 13 21.31 21.01 4.67
N GLY A 14 21.65 19.80 5.10
CA GLY A 14 21.24 18.58 4.40
C GLY A 14 19.72 18.59 4.26
N ALA A 15 19.24 18.53 3.02
CA ALA A 15 17.80 18.48 2.77
C ALA A 15 17.18 17.31 3.56
N ALA A 16 16.09 17.57 4.27
CA ALA A 16 15.38 16.53 5.00
C ALA A 16 14.96 15.40 4.03
N ALA A 17 15.15 14.15 4.42
CA ALA A 17 14.79 13.03 3.56
C ALA A 17 13.29 13.05 3.21
N PRO A 18 12.90 12.65 1.99
CA PRO A 18 11.50 12.70 1.55
C PRO A 18 10.56 11.85 2.40
N GLN A 19 9.26 12.21 2.39
CA GLN A 19 8.19 11.48 3.07
C GLN A 19 6.95 11.34 2.16
N GLY A 20 6.17 10.28 2.38
CA GLY A 20 4.91 10.03 1.67
C GLY A 20 5.07 9.22 0.38
N PRO A 21 3.94 8.84 -0.24
CA PRO A 21 3.94 8.04 -1.45
C PRO A 21 4.45 8.86 -2.65
N PRO A 22 5.10 8.21 -3.62
CA PRO A 22 5.62 6.85 -3.53
C PRO A 22 6.86 6.78 -2.61
N TRP A 23 6.93 5.77 -1.74
CA TRP A 23 8.12 5.53 -0.91
C TRP A 23 9.16 4.72 -1.70
N ARG A 24 10.44 5.07 -1.54
CA ARG A 24 11.60 4.30 -2.04
C ARG A 24 12.76 4.35 -1.02
N ALA A 25 13.86 3.68 -1.34
CA ALA A 25 15.07 3.76 -0.54
C ALA A 25 15.50 5.23 -0.30
N GLY A 26 15.92 5.52 0.94
CA GLY A 26 16.33 6.86 1.36
C GLY A 26 15.20 7.78 1.87
N TYR A 27 13.93 7.32 1.89
CA TYR A 27 12.83 8.06 2.55
C TYR A 27 12.88 7.91 4.08
N GLN A 28 12.21 8.83 4.77
CA GLN A 28 11.98 8.72 6.21
C GLN A 28 11.16 7.47 6.58
N PRO A 29 11.33 6.92 7.80
CA PRO A 29 10.49 5.85 8.30
C PRO A 29 9.00 6.21 8.27
N ASP A 30 8.15 5.29 7.80
CA ASP A 30 6.70 5.46 7.76
C ASP A 30 5.97 4.16 8.13
N VAL A 31 4.88 4.28 8.89
CA VAL A 31 4.05 3.13 9.28
C VAL A 31 3.41 2.44 8.07
N VAL A 32 3.19 3.16 6.96
CA VAL A 32 2.69 2.55 5.71
C VAL A 32 3.71 1.56 5.14
N VAL A 33 5.00 1.89 5.21
CA VAL A 33 6.08 0.98 4.82
C VAL A 33 6.18 -0.19 5.80
N HIS A 34 6.04 0.07 7.11
CA HIS A 34 6.05 -1.00 8.11
C HIS A 34 4.89 -1.99 7.90
N TYR A 35 3.70 -1.50 7.56
CA TYR A 35 2.59 -2.34 7.13
C TYR A 35 2.97 -3.22 5.95
N ALA A 36 3.56 -2.66 4.90
CA ALA A 36 3.97 -3.42 3.72
C ALA A 36 5.00 -4.51 4.07
N GLN A 37 5.99 -4.19 4.91
CA GLN A 37 6.97 -5.16 5.42
C GLN A 37 6.29 -6.33 6.17
N ARG A 38 5.39 -6.02 7.09
CA ARG A 38 4.63 -7.05 7.84
C ARG A 38 3.78 -7.90 6.91
N ARG A 39 3.15 -7.28 5.90
CA ARG A 39 2.36 -8.01 4.90
C ARG A 39 3.21 -8.94 4.06
N LEU A 40 4.37 -8.49 3.59
CA LEU A 40 5.32 -9.28 2.81
C LEU A 40 5.89 -10.45 3.64
N ALA A 41 6.21 -10.22 4.92
CA ALA A 41 6.63 -11.28 5.83
C ALA A 41 5.52 -12.32 6.07
N ALA A 42 4.26 -11.90 6.03
CA ALA A 42 3.09 -12.76 6.17
C ALA A 42 2.65 -13.48 4.88
N LEU A 43 3.44 -13.42 3.78
CA LEU A 43 3.17 -14.21 2.58
C LEU A 43 3.39 -15.72 2.79
N GLY A 44 4.17 -16.10 3.80
CA GLY A 44 4.42 -17.49 4.19
C GLY A 44 5.76 -18.05 3.69
N SER A 45 6.28 -19.07 4.37
CA SER A 45 7.65 -19.59 4.12
C SER A 45 7.86 -20.18 2.72
N GLY A 46 6.80 -20.72 2.11
CA GLY A 46 6.82 -21.27 0.75
C GLY A 46 6.70 -20.24 -0.38
N ASN A 47 6.44 -18.97 -0.07
CA ASN A 47 6.38 -17.92 -1.08
C ASN A 47 7.78 -17.30 -1.29
N PRO A 48 8.31 -17.27 -2.54
CA PRO A 48 9.65 -16.77 -2.82
C PRO A 48 9.82 -15.26 -2.56
N CYS A 49 8.72 -14.50 -2.56
CA CYS A 49 8.73 -13.06 -2.34
C CYS A 49 8.59 -12.68 -0.86
N THR A 50 8.47 -13.65 0.05
CA THR A 50 8.36 -13.38 1.49
C THR A 50 9.56 -12.61 2.01
N LEU A 51 9.30 -11.51 2.71
CA LEU A 51 10.33 -10.75 3.41
C LEU A 51 10.85 -11.58 4.59
N LYS A 52 12.17 -11.84 4.61
CA LYS A 52 12.84 -12.71 5.59
C LYS A 52 13.98 -11.95 6.28
N GLY A 53 14.35 -12.41 7.48
CA GLY A 53 15.45 -11.85 8.25
C GLY A 53 15.05 -10.60 9.04
N GLN A 54 16.05 -9.83 9.43
CA GLN A 54 15.86 -8.53 10.09
C GLN A 54 15.76 -7.44 9.02
N TRP A 55 14.82 -6.52 9.18
CA TRP A 55 14.68 -5.33 8.34
C TRP A 55 14.49 -4.10 9.22
N ARG A 56 14.77 -2.92 8.67
CA ARG A 56 14.52 -1.66 9.38
C ARG A 56 13.05 -1.30 9.28
N GLU A 57 12.35 -1.32 10.41
CA GLU A 57 10.91 -1.04 10.46
C GLU A 57 10.58 0.33 9.84
N GLY A 58 9.61 0.34 8.94
CA GLY A 58 9.12 1.55 8.29
C GLY A 58 10.03 2.11 7.20
N VAL A 59 11.14 1.45 6.86
CA VAL A 59 12.04 1.93 5.81
C VAL A 59 12.24 0.88 4.73
N ILE A 60 12.18 1.32 3.47
CA ILE A 60 12.56 0.48 2.33
C ILE A 60 14.09 0.36 2.32
N ASP A 61 14.58 -0.67 3.01
CA ASP A 61 15.96 -1.15 2.90
C ASP A 61 16.09 -2.17 1.75
N ALA A 62 17.30 -2.69 1.54
CA ALA A 62 17.58 -3.60 0.42
C ALA A 62 16.73 -4.89 0.47
N ALA A 63 16.45 -5.43 1.65
CA ALA A 63 15.63 -6.63 1.81
C ALA A 63 14.16 -6.34 1.48
N THR A 64 13.65 -5.21 1.97
CA THR A 64 12.29 -4.73 1.68
C THR A 64 12.11 -4.44 0.19
N GLU A 65 13.06 -3.74 -0.42
CA GLU A 65 13.05 -3.43 -1.86
C GLU A 65 13.06 -4.70 -2.72
N ALA A 66 13.94 -5.66 -2.41
CA ALA A 66 13.99 -6.93 -3.15
C ALA A 66 12.68 -7.73 -3.04
N SER A 67 12.08 -7.77 -1.86
CA SER A 67 10.79 -8.43 -1.62
C SER A 67 9.65 -7.73 -2.38
N LEU A 68 9.62 -6.39 -2.39
CA LEU A 68 8.67 -5.60 -3.20
C LEU A 68 8.82 -5.87 -4.70
N ILE A 69 10.06 -5.86 -5.22
CA ILE A 69 10.34 -6.16 -6.63
C ILE A 69 9.82 -7.56 -6.99
N CYS A 70 10.10 -8.57 -6.16
CA CYS A 70 9.61 -9.93 -6.36
C CYS A 70 8.08 -9.96 -6.40
N TYR A 71 7.44 -9.38 -5.38
CA TYR A 71 5.99 -9.34 -5.25
C TYR A 71 5.33 -8.69 -6.48
N GLN A 72 5.81 -7.50 -6.85
CA GLN A 72 5.30 -6.76 -8.00
C GLN A 72 5.44 -7.57 -9.29
N ARG A 73 6.58 -8.21 -9.53
CA ARG A 73 6.77 -9.08 -10.70
C ARG A 73 5.81 -10.27 -10.70
N ALA A 74 5.61 -10.91 -9.55
CA ALA A 74 4.71 -12.06 -9.43
C ALA A 74 3.26 -11.68 -9.75
N VAL A 75 2.76 -10.57 -9.20
CA VAL A 75 1.42 -10.06 -9.51
C VAL A 75 1.30 -9.69 -10.99
N MET A 76 2.29 -8.99 -11.55
CA MET A 76 2.29 -8.58 -12.95
C MET A 76 2.39 -9.76 -13.94
N ALA A 77 2.82 -10.93 -13.48
CA ALA A 77 2.86 -12.15 -14.29
C ALA A 77 1.52 -12.93 -14.28
N ASP A 78 0.69 -12.75 -13.25
CA ASP A 78 -0.61 -13.43 -13.13
C ASP A 78 -1.62 -12.85 -14.15
N ASP A 79 -2.20 -13.73 -14.97
CA ASP A 79 -3.17 -13.38 -16.04
C ASP A 79 -4.57 -13.03 -15.53
N LYS A 80 -4.86 -13.36 -14.28
CA LYS A 80 -6.13 -13.00 -13.64
C LYS A 80 -6.16 -11.56 -13.16
N THR A 81 -5.00 -10.95 -12.99
CA THR A 81 -4.86 -9.58 -12.49
C THR A 81 -4.81 -8.57 -13.63
N THR A 82 -5.02 -7.30 -13.33
CA THR A 82 -4.93 -6.21 -14.31
C THR A 82 -3.51 -5.81 -14.67
N ARG A 83 -2.49 -6.35 -13.97
CA ARG A 83 -1.06 -6.13 -14.26
C ARG A 83 -0.72 -4.64 -14.40
N ALA A 84 -1.16 -3.83 -13.44
CA ALA A 84 -1.05 -2.38 -13.44
C ALA A 84 -0.24 -1.81 -12.27
N LEU A 85 0.39 -2.64 -11.42
CA LEU A 85 1.15 -2.17 -10.25
C LEU A 85 2.20 -1.11 -10.60
N THR A 86 2.92 -1.29 -11.70
CA THR A 86 3.96 -0.34 -12.11
C THR A 86 3.41 0.87 -12.84
N ALA A 87 2.10 1.06 -12.96
CA ALA A 87 1.54 2.23 -13.60
C ALA A 87 1.81 3.51 -12.79
N THR A 88 1.71 3.43 -11.46
CA THR A 88 2.01 4.54 -10.53
C THR A 88 3.29 4.32 -9.73
N ASP A 89 3.83 3.09 -9.73
CA ASP A 89 4.89 2.67 -8.81
C ASP A 89 6.16 2.35 -9.60
N LYS A 90 6.77 3.38 -10.20
CA LYS A 90 8.02 3.26 -10.96
C LYS A 90 9.18 3.92 -10.22
N PRO A 91 10.37 3.27 -10.20
CA PRO A 91 10.66 1.92 -10.71
C PRO A 91 10.08 0.80 -9.81
N LEU A 92 10.24 -0.47 -10.20
CA LEU A 92 9.97 -1.61 -9.29
C LEU A 92 10.73 -1.42 -7.97
N GLY A 93 10.17 -1.94 -6.88
CA GLY A 93 10.67 -1.71 -5.51
C GLY A 93 10.13 -0.43 -4.87
N THR A 94 9.43 0.39 -5.67
CA THR A 94 8.68 1.55 -5.17
C THR A 94 7.38 1.10 -4.53
N LEU A 95 7.07 1.62 -3.34
CA LEU A 95 5.79 1.41 -2.68
C LEU A 95 4.88 2.60 -2.98
N GLY A 96 4.01 2.45 -3.97
CA GLY A 96 3.00 3.45 -4.31
C GLY A 96 1.58 2.91 -4.12
N ARG A 97 0.61 3.68 -4.62
CA ARG A 97 -0.82 3.43 -4.43
C ARG A 97 -1.25 2.05 -4.95
N ALA A 98 -0.77 1.67 -6.13
CA ALA A 98 -1.17 0.42 -6.76
C ALA A 98 -0.64 -0.80 -5.99
N THR A 99 0.63 -0.77 -5.57
CA THR A 99 1.24 -1.82 -4.73
C THR A 99 0.59 -1.89 -3.36
N LEU A 100 0.21 -0.75 -2.76
CA LEU A 100 -0.48 -0.73 -1.48
C LEU A 100 -1.88 -1.33 -1.58
N ALA A 101 -2.67 -0.97 -2.60
CA ALA A 101 -3.97 -1.61 -2.85
C ALA A 101 -3.83 -3.13 -3.01
N SER A 102 -2.82 -3.57 -3.76
CA SER A 102 -2.51 -4.98 -3.98
C SER A 102 -2.14 -5.72 -2.69
N LEU A 103 -1.24 -5.16 -1.88
CA LEU A 103 -0.80 -5.75 -0.62
C LEU A 103 -1.95 -5.91 0.37
N TRP A 104 -2.85 -4.92 0.43
CA TRP A 104 -4.07 -4.99 1.24
C TRP A 104 -4.98 -6.13 0.80
N MET A 105 -5.15 -6.34 -0.51
CA MET A 105 -6.03 -7.39 -1.05
C MET A 105 -5.42 -8.77 -1.10
N GLN A 106 -4.11 -8.91 -0.90
CA GLN A 106 -3.45 -10.21 -0.91
C GLN A 106 -4.09 -11.16 0.12
N GLY A 107 -4.57 -12.31 -0.35
CA GLY A 107 -5.22 -13.34 0.50
C GLY A 107 -6.69 -13.09 0.81
N VAL A 108 -7.27 -11.97 0.39
CA VAL A 108 -8.70 -11.68 0.54
C VAL A 108 -9.49 -12.46 -0.51
N THR A 109 -10.67 -12.95 -0.14
CA THR A 109 -11.57 -13.71 -1.03
C THR A 109 -12.99 -13.14 -0.97
N ALA A 110 -13.73 -13.22 -2.07
CA ALA A 110 -15.08 -12.67 -2.18
C ALA A 110 -16.05 -13.25 -1.13
N GLY A 111 -15.87 -14.51 -0.73
CA GLY A 111 -16.69 -15.15 0.31
C GLY A 111 -16.57 -14.51 1.70
N LYS A 112 -15.53 -13.69 1.95
CA LYS A 112 -15.38 -12.91 3.19
C LYS A 112 -15.98 -11.51 3.10
N LEU A 113 -16.26 -11.04 1.88
CA LEU A 113 -16.75 -9.70 1.56
C LEU A 113 -18.25 -9.73 1.21
N THR A 114 -19.05 -10.33 2.09
CA THR A 114 -20.50 -10.44 1.92
C THR A 114 -21.22 -9.37 2.72
N SER A 115 -22.40 -8.95 2.23
CA SER A 115 -23.24 -7.96 2.93
C SER A 115 -23.51 -8.37 4.38
N GLY A 116 -23.29 -7.46 5.32
CA GLY A 116 -23.47 -7.70 6.75
C GLY A 116 -22.29 -8.39 7.46
N SER A 117 -21.26 -8.83 6.73
CA SER A 117 -20.05 -9.36 7.36
C SER A 117 -19.34 -8.28 8.17
N ARG A 118 -18.67 -8.66 9.26
CA ARG A 118 -17.80 -7.78 10.03
C ARG A 118 -16.52 -8.53 10.40
N ASN A 119 -15.48 -8.33 9.60
CA ASN A 119 -14.21 -9.02 9.74
C ASN A 119 -13.04 -8.12 9.29
N PHE A 120 -11.82 -8.65 9.37
CA PHE A 120 -10.63 -7.88 8.99
C PHE A 120 -10.48 -7.77 7.48
N GLU A 121 -10.96 -8.74 6.70
CA GLU A 121 -10.94 -8.68 5.24
C GLU A 121 -11.74 -7.48 4.70
N VAL A 122 -12.81 -7.07 5.38
CA VAL A 122 -13.52 -5.83 5.06
C VAL A 122 -12.70 -4.59 5.43
N THR A 123 -11.92 -4.62 6.52
CA THR A 123 -10.95 -3.55 6.85
C THR A 123 -9.86 -3.47 5.78
N GLN A 124 -9.37 -4.61 5.27
CA GLN A 124 -8.41 -4.67 4.18
C GLN A 124 -8.99 -4.09 2.89
N LEU A 125 -10.24 -4.43 2.56
CA LEU A 125 -10.94 -3.85 1.42
C LEU A 125 -11.05 -2.33 1.54
N ASP A 126 -11.42 -1.79 2.71
CA ASP A 126 -11.51 -0.33 2.92
C ASP A 126 -10.17 0.35 2.64
N ALA A 127 -9.10 -0.17 3.23
CA ALA A 127 -7.76 0.36 3.03
C ALA A 127 -7.33 0.28 1.55
N ALA A 128 -7.60 -0.84 0.87
CA ALA A 128 -7.30 -0.99 -0.55
C ALA A 128 -8.07 0.03 -1.42
N LEU A 129 -9.36 0.21 -1.15
CA LEU A 129 -10.21 1.17 -1.88
C LEU A 129 -9.71 2.61 -1.69
N ARG A 130 -9.24 2.97 -0.49
CA ARG A 130 -8.63 4.29 -0.24
C ARG A 130 -7.40 4.49 -1.13
N TRP A 131 -6.46 3.57 -1.15
CA TRP A 131 -5.27 3.67 -2.01
C TRP A 131 -5.62 3.71 -3.50
N ALA A 132 -6.58 2.89 -3.90
CA ALA A 132 -6.98 2.77 -5.30
C ALA A 132 -7.77 3.98 -5.81
N SER A 133 -8.61 4.61 -4.99
CA SER A 133 -9.55 5.65 -5.47
C SER A 133 -8.99 7.07 -5.46
N GLN A 134 -7.99 7.36 -4.64
CA GLN A 134 -7.46 8.71 -4.42
C GLN A 134 -6.47 9.19 -5.50
N ALA A 135 -6.93 9.84 -6.57
CA ALA A 135 -6.03 10.35 -7.64
C ALA A 135 -4.94 11.33 -7.15
N THR A 136 -5.21 12.06 -6.06
CA THR A 136 -4.30 12.93 -5.32
C THR A 136 -4.48 12.65 -3.83
N ILE A 137 -3.39 12.63 -3.06
CA ILE A 137 -3.42 12.33 -1.62
C ILE A 137 -3.10 13.59 -0.84
N SER A 138 -4.04 14.08 -0.03
CA SER A 138 -3.80 15.20 0.91
C SER A 138 -3.16 14.73 2.21
N ASP A 139 -2.68 15.65 3.06
CA ASP A 139 -2.02 15.27 4.33
C ASP A 139 -2.99 14.59 5.28
N ALA A 140 -4.26 15.02 5.25
CA ALA A 140 -5.35 14.38 5.99
C ALA A 140 -5.59 12.96 5.48
N ASP A 141 -5.57 12.75 4.17
CA ASP A 141 -5.74 11.42 3.59
C ASP A 141 -4.60 10.48 4.00
N LEU A 142 -3.34 10.97 3.89
CA LEU A 142 -2.17 10.20 4.27
C LEU A 142 -2.20 9.85 5.77
N GLN A 143 -2.67 10.75 6.63
CA GLN A 143 -2.81 10.47 8.06
C GLN A 143 -3.85 9.37 8.33
N ALA A 144 -4.98 9.39 7.61
CA ALA A 144 -5.97 8.32 7.70
C ALA A 144 -5.42 6.98 7.14
N ASP A 145 -4.65 7.02 6.06
CA ASP A 145 -4.01 5.82 5.48
C ASP A 145 -2.94 5.24 6.42
N ARG A 146 -2.21 6.09 7.15
CA ARG A 146 -1.30 5.68 8.25
C ARG A 146 -2.05 5.02 9.40
N ALA A 147 -3.25 5.51 9.74
CA ALA A 147 -4.09 4.86 10.75
C ALA A 147 -4.52 3.44 10.32
N PHE A 148 -4.92 3.26 9.05
CA PHE A 148 -5.18 1.93 8.50
C PHE A 148 -3.94 1.04 8.50
N ALA A 149 -2.78 1.58 8.10
CA ALA A 149 -1.52 0.85 8.15
C ALA A 149 -1.21 0.35 9.57
N GLN A 150 -1.46 1.16 10.60
CA GLN A 150 -1.31 0.73 11.99
C GLN A 150 -2.23 -0.45 12.35
N LEU A 151 -3.48 -0.47 11.85
CA LEU A 151 -4.37 -1.63 12.04
C LEU A 151 -3.78 -2.91 11.42
N GLY A 152 -3.18 -2.79 10.23
CA GLY A 152 -2.50 -3.90 9.56
C GLY A 152 -1.24 -4.36 10.28
N VAL A 153 -0.40 -3.44 10.76
CA VAL A 153 0.76 -3.76 11.60
C VAL A 153 0.33 -4.52 12.86
N ASN A 154 -0.72 -4.04 13.54
CA ASN A 154 -1.27 -4.69 14.72
C ASN A 154 -1.77 -6.10 14.41
N TYR A 155 -2.53 -6.25 13.31
CA TYR A 155 -3.05 -7.54 12.85
C TYR A 155 -1.93 -8.57 12.64
N PHE A 156 -0.90 -8.22 11.86
CA PHE A 156 0.19 -9.16 11.56
C PHE A 156 1.07 -9.44 12.78
N THR A 157 1.28 -8.45 13.65
CA THR A 157 2.05 -8.62 14.89
C THR A 157 1.32 -9.53 15.88
N SER A 158 0.00 -9.40 16.00
CA SER A 158 -0.79 -10.18 16.95
C SER A 158 -1.20 -11.56 16.42
N GLY A 159 -0.97 -11.85 15.14
CA GLY A 159 -1.51 -13.05 14.48
C GLY A 159 -3.03 -12.99 14.33
N GLY A 160 -3.58 -11.79 14.12
CA GLY A 160 -5.01 -11.54 13.97
C GLY A 160 -5.81 -11.44 15.27
N ARG A 161 -5.16 -11.60 16.43
CA ARG A 161 -5.80 -11.38 17.74
C ARG A 161 -6.25 -9.93 17.86
N ASN A 162 -7.50 -9.72 18.27
CA ASN A 162 -8.13 -8.40 18.45
C ASN A 162 -8.15 -7.53 17.18
N ALA A 163 -8.23 -8.15 16.00
CA ALA A 163 -8.32 -7.44 14.73
C ALA A 163 -9.49 -6.45 14.70
N ALA A 164 -9.21 -5.17 14.43
CA ALA A 164 -10.24 -4.16 14.25
C ALA A 164 -11.03 -4.47 12.96
N ALA A 165 -12.28 -4.90 13.15
CA ALA A 165 -13.14 -5.35 12.07
C ALA A 165 -14.14 -4.26 11.64
N THR A 166 -14.15 -4.00 10.33
CA THR A 166 -15.07 -3.08 9.66
C THR A 166 -16.28 -3.86 9.13
N PRO A 167 -17.51 -3.31 9.21
CA PRO A 167 -18.68 -3.96 8.61
C PRO A 167 -18.76 -3.73 7.10
N TYR A 168 -19.23 -4.73 6.36
CA TYR A 168 -19.65 -4.57 4.96
C TYR A 168 -21.10 -4.06 4.96
N ASP A 169 -21.24 -2.75 5.14
CA ASP A 169 -22.52 -2.05 5.19
C ASP A 169 -22.81 -1.27 3.89
N ALA A 170 -23.87 -0.45 3.90
CA ALA A 170 -24.23 0.40 2.75
C ALA A 170 -23.12 1.40 2.37
N LYS A 171 -22.32 1.88 3.34
CA LYS A 171 -21.21 2.79 3.07
C LYS A 171 -20.07 2.04 2.38
N MET A 172 -19.76 0.83 2.83
CA MET A 172 -18.77 -0.02 2.15
C MET A 172 -19.19 -0.34 0.72
N ARG A 173 -20.46 -0.72 0.51
CA ARG A 173 -21.02 -0.94 -0.83
C ARG A 173 -20.85 0.29 -1.73
N ALA A 174 -21.16 1.48 -1.23
CA ALA A 174 -21.00 2.72 -2.00
C ALA A 174 -19.54 2.98 -2.41
N LYS A 175 -18.57 2.71 -1.53
CA LYS A 175 -17.13 2.80 -1.86
C LYS A 175 -16.74 1.82 -2.97
N VAL A 176 -17.28 0.60 -2.93
CA VAL A 176 -17.04 -0.41 -3.98
C VAL A 176 -17.63 0.04 -5.31
N GLU A 177 -18.86 0.54 -5.33
CA GLU A 177 -19.49 1.07 -6.55
C GLU A 177 -18.70 2.24 -7.14
N GLU A 178 -18.20 3.13 -6.28
CA GLU A 178 -17.37 4.26 -6.71
C GLU A 178 -16.08 3.80 -7.36
N TYR A 179 -15.35 2.89 -6.71
CA TYR A 179 -14.14 2.31 -7.28
C TYR A 179 -14.44 1.60 -8.61
N GLN A 180 -15.47 0.77 -8.67
CA GLN A 180 -15.87 0.07 -9.89
C GLN A 180 -16.12 1.05 -11.05
N ARG A 181 -16.80 2.18 -10.80
CA ARG A 181 -16.95 3.26 -11.80
C ARG A 181 -15.61 3.84 -12.24
N GLN A 182 -14.73 4.16 -11.28
CA GLN A 182 -13.44 4.81 -11.55
C GLN A 182 -12.50 3.94 -12.40
N VAL A 183 -12.53 2.61 -12.20
CA VAL A 183 -11.71 1.66 -12.97
C VAL A 183 -12.48 0.91 -14.05
N GLN A 184 -13.68 1.39 -14.40
CA GLN A 184 -14.50 0.88 -15.51
C GLN A 184 -14.90 -0.61 -15.39
N LEU A 185 -15.13 -1.08 -14.16
CA LEU A 185 -15.75 -2.38 -13.89
C LEU A 185 -17.29 -2.26 -13.90
N PRO A 186 -18.02 -3.39 -14.06
CA PRO A 186 -19.46 -3.41 -13.79
C PRO A 186 -19.76 -2.92 -12.37
N VAL A 187 -20.69 -1.96 -12.25
CA VAL A 187 -21.04 -1.32 -10.99
C VAL A 187 -22.10 -2.14 -10.26
N THR A 188 -21.65 -3.09 -9.45
CA THR A 188 -22.53 -4.00 -8.69
C THR A 188 -22.56 -3.68 -7.20
N GLY A 189 -21.56 -2.94 -6.71
CA GLY A 189 -21.33 -2.69 -5.28
C GLY A 189 -20.89 -3.93 -4.49
N VAL A 190 -20.66 -5.04 -5.18
CA VAL A 190 -20.14 -6.27 -4.59
C VAL A 190 -18.66 -6.36 -4.91
N ALA A 191 -17.82 -6.53 -3.89
CA ALA A 191 -16.39 -6.80 -4.06
C ALA A 191 -16.16 -8.26 -4.50
N ASP A 192 -16.64 -8.55 -5.72
CA ASP A 192 -16.53 -9.84 -6.38
C ASP A 192 -15.10 -10.15 -6.87
N SER A 193 -14.93 -11.30 -7.51
CA SER A 193 -13.61 -11.71 -8.01
C SER A 193 -13.00 -10.71 -8.98
N ARG A 194 -13.80 -10.04 -9.81
CA ARG A 194 -13.31 -9.00 -10.74
C ARG A 194 -12.80 -7.78 -9.98
N THR A 195 -13.56 -7.33 -8.98
CA THR A 195 -13.18 -6.20 -8.12
C THR A 195 -11.90 -6.50 -7.34
N ILE A 196 -11.83 -7.70 -6.74
CA ILE A 196 -10.64 -8.17 -6.00
C ILE A 196 -9.43 -8.25 -6.93
N ASN A 197 -9.57 -8.87 -8.10
CA ASN A 197 -8.46 -9.02 -9.04
C ASN A 197 -7.97 -7.69 -9.61
N ALA A 198 -8.87 -6.71 -9.77
CA ALA A 198 -8.49 -5.37 -10.19
C ALA A 198 -7.68 -4.64 -9.11
N LEU A 199 -8.12 -4.71 -7.85
CA LEU A 199 -7.35 -4.13 -6.72
C LEU A 199 -6.02 -4.86 -6.53
N LEU A 200 -6.02 -6.19 -6.60
CA LEU A 200 -4.82 -7.02 -6.53
C LEU A 200 -3.86 -6.73 -7.69
N GLY A 201 -4.38 -6.47 -8.89
CA GLY A 201 -3.56 -6.11 -10.05
C GLY A 201 -3.05 -4.67 -10.05
N GLY A 202 -3.48 -3.84 -9.11
CA GLY A 202 -3.06 -2.45 -9.03
C GLY A 202 -3.87 -1.48 -9.89
N SER A 203 -5.11 -1.81 -10.25
CA SER A 203 -5.99 -0.84 -10.92
C SER A 203 -6.36 0.27 -9.95
N VAL A 204 -6.00 1.50 -10.31
CA VAL A 204 -6.21 2.70 -9.50
C VAL A 204 -6.79 3.82 -10.35
N ASN A 205 -7.59 4.69 -9.72
CA ASN A 205 -8.06 5.93 -10.32
C ASN A 205 -6.88 6.86 -10.63
N GLY A 206 -6.90 7.45 -11.83
CA GLY A 206 -5.83 8.33 -12.30
C GLY A 206 -4.53 7.58 -12.59
N THR A 207 -4.60 6.49 -13.36
CA THR A 207 -3.43 5.70 -13.78
C THR A 207 -2.28 6.58 -14.26
N GLY A 208 -1.06 6.32 -13.78
CA GLY A 208 0.12 7.15 -14.09
C GLY A 208 0.34 8.34 -13.16
N ARG A 209 -0.57 8.61 -12.21
CA ARG A 209 -0.41 9.66 -11.19
C ARG A 209 0.04 9.04 -9.86
N PRO A 210 1.26 9.35 -9.37
CA PRO A 210 1.78 8.80 -8.11
C PRO A 210 0.94 9.16 -6.87
N GLY A 211 0.13 10.23 -6.97
CA GLY A 211 -0.74 10.72 -5.90
C GLY A 211 -0.17 11.93 -5.15
N ARG A 212 1.16 12.12 -5.20
CA ARG A 212 1.92 13.29 -4.74
C ARG A 212 3.19 13.48 -5.56
#